data_AF-A0A7S2GBG3-F1
#
_entry.id   AF-A0A7S2GBG3-F1
#
_cell.length_a   1.000
_cell.length_b   1.000
_cell.length_c   1.000
_cell.angle_alpha   90.00
_cell.angle_beta   90.00
_cell.angle_gamma   90.00
#
_symmetry.space_group_name_H-M   'P 1'
#
loop_
_entity.id
_entity.type
_entity.pdbx_description
1 polymer ?
#
loop_
_entity_poly.entity_id
_entity_poly.type
_entity_poly.pdbx_seq_one_letter_code
_entity_poly.pdbx_strand_id
1 'polypeptide(L)'
;VTHAQLALGRGNVSGGVGERLGGAASYWTDKLHGMSNVVGLGRAAVGAASASASAGENAEGKMKAAQRAVEVLFHAMVMEIEGLLETVVFKVCHDTAVEKDARGRRARALQIVGEEFQRNGVTTDGGVQELAQKLIGKSA
;
A
#
# COMPACT_ATOMS: atom_id res chain seq x y z
N VAL A 1 5.42 -3.92 7.01
CA VAL A 1 5.85 -4.19 8.41
C VAL A 1 4.70 -4.74 9.25
N THR A 2 3.55 -4.08 9.18
CA THR A 2 2.32 -4.32 9.94
C THR A 2 1.79 -5.76 9.88
N HIS A 3 1.62 -6.33 8.68
CA HIS A 3 1.15 -7.72 8.53
C HIS A 3 2.15 -8.77 9.06
N ALA A 4 3.44 -8.48 9.00
CA ALA A 4 4.48 -9.41 9.47
C ALA A 4 4.57 -9.40 11.01
N GLN A 5 4.37 -8.23 11.65
CA GLN A 5 4.17 -8.11 13.10
C GLN A 5 2.89 -8.84 13.56
N LEU A 6 1.80 -8.70 12.81
CA LEU A 6 0.57 -9.48 13.00
C LEU A 6 0.80 -10.98 12.99
N ALA A 7 1.62 -11.45 12.06
CA ALA A 7 1.95 -12.86 11.91
C ALA A 7 2.81 -13.39 13.07
N LEU A 8 3.79 -12.61 13.56
CA LEU A 8 4.57 -12.94 14.76
C LEU A 8 3.68 -13.09 16.01
N GLY A 9 2.57 -12.36 16.07
CA GLY A 9 1.60 -12.44 17.17
C GLY A 9 0.60 -13.60 17.12
N ARG A 10 0.55 -14.38 16.04
CA ARG A 10 -0.40 -15.50 15.87
C ARG A 10 0.26 -16.85 16.16
N GLY A 11 -0.52 -17.83 16.61
CA GLY A 11 -0.03 -19.16 17.04
C GLY A 11 0.81 -19.94 16.01
N ASN A 12 0.73 -19.56 14.74
CA ASN A 12 1.47 -20.15 13.62
C ASN A 12 2.94 -19.75 13.58
N VAL A 13 3.32 -18.65 14.24
CA VAL A 13 4.69 -18.19 14.38
C VAL A 13 5.03 -18.14 15.88
N SER A 14 6.26 -18.45 16.26
CA SER A 14 6.68 -18.42 17.67
C SER A 14 6.77 -16.97 18.14
N GLY A 15 5.72 -16.46 18.80
CA GLY A 15 5.72 -15.15 19.44
C GLY A 15 5.11 -15.14 20.84
N GLY A 16 5.74 -14.37 21.73
CA GLY A 16 5.31 -14.11 23.11
C GLY A 16 4.22 -13.06 23.22
N VAL A 17 3.69 -12.83 24.43
CA VAL A 17 2.53 -11.95 24.69
C VAL A 17 2.72 -10.52 24.17
N GLY A 18 3.95 -9.97 24.25
CA GLY A 18 4.26 -8.64 23.71
C GLY A 18 4.16 -8.55 22.18
N GLU A 19 4.60 -9.59 21.46
CA GLU A 19 4.49 -9.66 20.00
C GLU A 19 3.02 -9.83 19.56
N ARG A 20 2.18 -10.44 20.40
CA ARG A 20 0.73 -10.51 20.17
C ARG A 20 0.05 -9.15 20.27
N LEU A 21 0.39 -8.37 21.30
CA LEU A 21 -0.13 -7.02 21.48
C LEU A 21 0.37 -6.08 20.37
N GLY A 22 1.65 -6.17 20.02
CA GLY A 22 2.21 -5.45 18.87
C GLY A 22 1.50 -5.82 17.57
N GLY A 23 1.24 -7.10 17.34
CA GLY A 23 0.47 -7.57 16.18
C GLY A 23 -0.96 -7.00 16.15
N ALA A 24 -1.66 -6.95 17.29
CA ALA A 24 -3.00 -6.37 17.35
C ALA A 24 -3.01 -4.86 17.07
N ALA A 25 -2.06 -4.10 17.63
CA ALA A 25 -1.92 -2.67 17.35
C ALA A 25 -1.62 -2.43 15.87
N SER A 26 -0.68 -3.20 15.31
CA SER A 26 -0.36 -3.19 13.88
C SER A 26 -1.61 -3.46 13.03
N TYR A 27 -2.43 -4.47 13.35
CA TYR A 27 -3.68 -4.71 12.63
C TYR A 27 -4.62 -3.50 12.55
N TRP A 28 -4.78 -2.78 13.66
CA TRP A 28 -5.62 -1.60 13.68
C TRP A 28 -5.05 -0.45 12.86
N THR A 29 -3.74 -0.21 12.97
CA THR A 29 -3.05 0.79 12.14
C THR A 29 -3.22 0.46 10.65
N ASP A 30 -3.08 -0.81 10.29
CA ASP A 30 -3.22 -1.29 8.91
C ASP A 30 -4.64 -1.10 8.37
N LYS A 31 -5.67 -1.46 9.16
CA LYS A 31 -7.06 -1.22 8.79
C LYS A 31 -7.40 0.25 8.63
N LEU A 32 -6.88 1.11 9.52
CA LEU A 32 -7.07 2.56 9.41
C LEU A 32 -6.38 3.12 8.16
N HIS A 33 -5.17 2.66 7.83
CA HIS A 33 -4.48 3.03 6.59
C HIS A 33 -5.25 2.57 5.35
N GLY A 34 -5.72 1.31 5.30
CA GLY A 34 -6.53 0.82 4.19
C GLY A 34 -7.81 1.65 3.99
N MET A 35 -8.48 2.05 5.08
CA MET A 35 -9.62 2.97 5.01
C MET A 35 -9.23 4.35 4.47
N SER A 36 -8.10 4.90 4.92
CA SER A 36 -7.57 6.17 4.40
C SER A 36 -7.32 6.11 2.89
N ASN A 37 -6.78 4.99 2.39
CA ASN A 37 -6.52 4.78 0.96
C ASN A 37 -7.82 4.69 0.15
N VAL A 38 -8.84 3.99 0.65
CA VAL A 38 -10.18 3.93 0.02
C VAL A 38 -10.83 5.31 -0.05
N VAL A 39 -10.74 6.10 1.04
CA VAL A 39 -11.24 7.48 1.07
C VAL A 39 -10.46 8.35 0.08
N GLY A 40 -9.14 8.19 0.01
CA GLY A 40 -8.27 8.88 -0.95
C GLY A 40 -8.67 8.60 -2.39
N LEU A 41 -8.85 7.33 -2.74
CA LEU A 41 -9.34 6.90 -4.06
C LEU A 41 -10.71 7.52 -4.38
N GLY A 42 -11.66 7.48 -3.44
CA GLY A 42 -12.99 8.06 -3.62
C GLY A 42 -12.92 9.57 -3.89
N ARG A 43 -12.10 10.30 -3.13
CA ARG A 43 -11.87 11.73 -3.35
C ARG A 43 -11.21 12.02 -4.70
N ALA A 44 -10.20 11.24 -5.06
CA ALA A 44 -9.53 11.36 -6.36
C ALA A 44 -10.50 11.08 -7.52
N ALA A 45 -11.35 10.06 -7.40
CA ALA A 45 -12.34 9.70 -8.41
C ALA A 45 -13.39 10.79 -8.60
N VAL A 46 -13.92 11.36 -7.51
CA VAL A 46 -14.84 12.50 -7.57
C VAL A 46 -14.14 13.71 -8.20
N GLY A 47 -12.89 13.97 -7.83
CA GLY A 47 -12.06 15.03 -8.42
C GLY A 47 -11.86 14.84 -9.93
N ALA A 48 -11.54 13.63 -10.37
CA ALA A 48 -11.37 13.28 -11.78
C ALA A 48 -12.68 13.40 -12.58
N ALA A 49 -13.79 12.90 -12.03
CA ALA A 49 -15.10 13.01 -12.67
C ALA A 49 -15.52 14.47 -12.84
N SER A 50 -15.35 15.29 -11.80
CA SER A 50 -15.65 16.73 -11.85
C SER A 50 -14.75 17.48 -12.85
N ALA A 51 -13.45 17.18 -12.86
CA ALA A 51 -12.49 17.76 -13.80
C ALA A 51 -12.85 17.39 -15.24
N SER A 52 -13.20 16.13 -15.51
CA SER A 52 -13.62 15.68 -16.84
C SER A 52 -14.94 16.30 -17.30
N ALA A 53 -15.91 16.49 -16.40
CA ALA A 53 -17.18 17.15 -16.73
C ALA A 53 -16.99 18.64 -17.05
N SER A 54 -15.99 19.29 -16.43
CA SER A 54 -15.62 20.68 -16.68
C SER A 54 -14.56 20.86 -17.79
N ALA A 55 -14.00 19.76 -18.29
CA ALA A 55 -13.00 19.79 -19.35
C ALA A 55 -13.71 20.09 -20.68
N GLY A 56 -13.86 21.39 -20.99
CA GLY A 56 -14.17 21.83 -22.34
C GLY A 56 -13.07 21.42 -23.34
N GLU A 57 -13.11 21.92 -24.57
CA GLU A 57 -12.10 21.57 -25.59
C GLU A 57 -10.69 22.10 -25.27
N ASN A 58 -10.56 22.96 -24.26
CA ASN A 58 -9.35 23.67 -23.91
C ASN A 58 -8.26 22.75 -23.34
N ALA A 59 -7.02 22.92 -23.81
CA ALA A 59 -5.89 22.03 -23.49
C ALA A 59 -5.59 21.95 -21.98
N GLU A 60 -5.76 23.06 -21.26
CA GLU A 60 -5.54 23.13 -19.81
C GLU A 60 -6.56 22.29 -19.02
N GLY A 61 -7.83 22.28 -19.45
CA GLY A 61 -8.88 21.46 -18.84
C GLY A 61 -8.63 19.96 -19.04
N LYS A 62 -8.17 19.57 -20.23
CA LYS A 62 -7.77 18.20 -20.54
C LYS A 62 -6.55 17.76 -19.72
N MET A 63 -5.56 18.64 -19.55
CA MET A 63 -4.38 18.35 -18.74
C MET A 63 -4.72 18.17 -17.25
N LYS A 64 -5.62 19.01 -16.73
CA LYS A 64 -6.13 18.89 -15.35
C LYS A 64 -6.93 17.60 -15.13
N ALA A 65 -7.78 17.22 -16.10
CA ALA A 65 -8.51 15.95 -16.05
C ALA A 65 -7.55 14.74 -16.09
N ALA A 66 -6.52 14.79 -16.94
CA ALA A 66 -5.48 13.75 -17.01
C ALA A 66 -4.70 13.63 -15.69
N GLN A 67 -4.30 14.74 -15.08
CA GLN A 67 -3.60 14.73 -13.79
C GLN A 67 -4.46 14.10 -12.67
N ARG A 68 -5.76 14.40 -12.63
CA ARG A 68 -6.68 13.76 -11.67
C ARG A 68 -6.90 12.29 -11.95
N ALA A 69 -6.91 11.86 -13.22
CA ALA A 69 -6.96 10.44 -13.55
C ALA A 69 -5.69 9.70 -13.08
N VAL A 70 -4.52 10.34 -13.14
CA VAL A 70 -3.27 9.78 -12.59
C VAL A 70 -3.35 9.60 -11.07
N GLU A 71 -3.94 10.55 -10.34
CA GLU A 71 -4.18 10.41 -8.89
C GLU A 71 -5.06 9.18 -8.57
N VAL A 72 -6.12 8.96 -9.36
CA VAL A 72 -6.99 7.77 -9.22
C VAL A 72 -6.19 6.48 -9.45
N LEU A 73 -5.40 6.44 -10.53
CA LEU A 73 -4.56 5.28 -10.86
C LEU A 73 -3.52 5.01 -9.77
N PHE A 74 -2.89 6.05 -9.23
CA PHE A 74 -1.94 5.92 -8.14
C PHE A 74 -2.58 5.26 -6.92
N HIS A 75 -3.72 5.78 -6.45
CA HIS A 75 -4.41 5.21 -5.29
C HIS A 75 -4.90 3.77 -5.53
N ALA A 76 -5.36 3.45 -6.75
CA ALA A 76 -5.73 2.09 -7.10
C ALA A 76 -4.54 1.12 -7.04
N MET A 77 -3.39 1.52 -7.59
CA MET A 77 -2.17 0.70 -7.53
C MET A 77 -1.66 0.50 -6.10
N VAL A 78 -1.72 1.53 -5.26
CA VAL A 78 -1.37 1.41 -3.83
C VAL A 78 -2.22 0.32 -3.17
N MET A 79 -3.54 0.33 -3.39
CA MET A 79 -4.44 -0.68 -2.84
C MET A 79 -4.13 -2.10 -3.33
N GLU A 80 -3.84 -2.27 -4.63
CA GLU A 80 -3.47 -3.58 -5.18
C GLU A 80 -2.15 -4.10 -4.59
N ILE A 81 -1.14 -3.24 -4.47
CA ILE A 81 0.15 -3.58 -3.87
C ILE A 81 -0.04 -3.98 -2.41
N GLU A 82 -0.82 -3.22 -1.63
CA GLU A 82 -1.11 -3.54 -0.23
C GLU A 82 -1.82 -4.90 -0.09
N GLY A 83 -2.84 -5.18 -0.92
CA GLY A 83 -3.53 -6.47 -0.92
C GLY A 83 -2.63 -7.65 -1.31
N LEU A 84 -1.72 -7.45 -2.27
CA LEU A 84 -0.72 -8.44 -2.64
C LEU A 84 0.26 -8.70 -1.48
N LEU A 85 0.74 -7.65 -0.82
CA LEU A 85 1.63 -7.76 0.34
C LEU A 85 0.96 -8.51 1.50
N GLU A 86 -0.31 -8.22 1.80
CA GLU A 86 -1.08 -8.96 2.80
C GLU A 86 -1.12 -10.46 2.46
N THR A 87 -1.39 -10.79 1.20
CA THR A 87 -1.44 -12.18 0.72
C THR A 87 -0.09 -12.88 0.84
N VAL A 88 0.99 -12.22 0.43
CA VAL A 88 2.36 -12.75 0.51
C VAL A 88 2.73 -13.00 1.97
N VAL A 89 2.52 -12.02 2.85
CA VAL A 89 2.82 -12.16 4.28
C VAL A 89 2.00 -13.28 4.90
N PHE A 90 0.72 -13.38 4.59
CA PHE A 90 -0.13 -14.47 5.06
C PHE A 90 0.44 -15.83 4.66
N LYS A 91 0.71 -16.04 3.37
CA LYS A 91 1.24 -17.31 2.85
C LYS A 91 2.58 -17.67 3.49
N VAL A 92 3.51 -16.72 3.55
CA VAL A 92 4.85 -16.94 4.11
C VAL A 92 4.80 -17.32 5.60
N CYS A 93 3.88 -16.72 6.35
CA CYS A 93 3.76 -16.93 7.79
C CYS A 93 2.80 -18.05 8.20
N HIS A 94 1.97 -18.57 7.29
CA HIS A 94 1.01 -19.65 7.56
C HIS A 94 1.35 -20.95 6.81
N ASP A 95 2.49 -21.02 6.11
CA ASP A 95 2.98 -22.22 5.44
C ASP A 95 3.30 -23.35 6.44
N THR A 96 2.32 -24.23 6.67
CA THR A 96 2.45 -25.33 7.63
C THR A 96 3.42 -26.42 7.18
N ALA A 97 3.85 -26.42 5.92
CA ALA A 97 4.88 -27.34 5.44
C ALA A 97 6.29 -26.97 5.92
N VAL A 98 6.46 -25.79 6.52
CA VAL A 98 7.74 -25.28 7.01
C VAL A 98 7.74 -25.24 8.53
N GLU A 99 8.86 -25.58 9.16
CA GLU A 99 8.96 -25.57 10.62
C GLU A 99 8.65 -24.20 11.25
N LYS A 100 8.08 -24.23 12.46
CA LYS A 100 7.59 -23.01 13.14
C LYS A 100 8.67 -21.94 13.32
N ASP A 101 9.88 -22.34 13.69
CA ASP A 101 11.00 -21.40 13.83
C ASP A 101 11.50 -20.84 12.50
N ALA A 102 11.41 -21.63 11.42
CA ALA A 102 11.73 -21.17 10.08
C ALA A 102 10.70 -20.14 9.60
N ARG A 103 9.40 -20.32 9.90
CA ARG A 103 8.37 -19.28 9.67
C ARG A 103 8.64 -18.01 10.48
N GLY A 104 9.13 -18.14 11.71
CA GLY A 104 9.56 -17.01 12.55
C GLY A 104 10.67 -16.18 11.90
N ARG A 105 11.70 -16.84 11.37
CA ARG A 105 12.78 -16.15 10.62
C ARG A 105 12.26 -15.46 9.36
N ARG A 106 11.35 -16.10 8.62
CA ARG A 106 10.72 -15.50 7.43
C ARG A 106 9.88 -14.27 7.76
N ALA A 107 9.10 -14.32 8.85
CA ALA A 107 8.32 -13.17 9.32
C ALA A 107 9.21 -11.99 9.71
N ARG A 108 10.35 -12.24 10.39
CA ARG A 108 11.34 -11.20 10.70
C ARG A 108 12.00 -10.62 9.45
N ALA A 109 12.34 -11.46 8.48
CA ALA A 109 12.88 -10.97 7.20
C ALA A 109 11.88 -10.05 6.48
N LEU A 110 10.59 -10.38 6.49
CA LEU A 110 9.53 -9.52 5.93
C LEU A 110 9.38 -8.18 6.68
N GLN A 111 9.65 -8.14 7.99
CA GLN A 111 9.68 -6.88 8.73
C GLN A 111 10.84 -6.00 8.27
N ILE A 112 12.06 -6.55 8.22
CA ILE A 112 13.26 -5.83 7.79
C ILE A 112 13.07 -5.26 6.38
N VAL A 113 12.59 -6.08 5.44
CA VAL A 113 12.29 -5.62 4.07
C VAL A 113 11.25 -4.49 4.11
N GLY A 114 10.17 -4.65 4.86
CA GLY A 114 9.15 -3.61 4.99
C GLY A 114 9.68 -2.30 5.59
N GLU A 115 10.58 -2.37 6.56
CA GLU A 115 11.22 -1.18 7.18
C GLU A 115 12.12 -0.46 6.19
N GLU A 116 12.89 -1.20 5.39
CA GLU A 116 13.72 -0.61 4.34
C GLU A 116 12.88 0.00 3.21
N PHE A 117 11.75 -0.62 2.84
CA PHE A 117 10.80 -0.03 1.89
C PHE A 117 10.21 1.29 2.41
N GLN A 118 9.91 1.38 3.70
CA GLN A 118 9.40 2.63 4.30
C GLN A 118 10.50 3.70 4.40
N ARG A 119 11.73 3.30 4.73
CA ARG A 119 12.86 4.22 4.85
C ARG A 119 13.29 4.83 3.52
N ASN A 120 13.26 4.03 2.45
CA ASN A 120 13.70 4.43 1.12
C ASN A 120 12.53 4.80 0.18
N GLY A 121 11.30 4.71 0.66
CA GLY A 121 10.10 5.02 -0.12
C GLY A 121 9.89 6.52 -0.34
N VAL A 122 9.05 6.83 -1.32
CA VAL A 122 8.61 8.21 -1.61
C VAL A 122 7.27 8.50 -0.95
N THR A 123 6.99 9.76 -0.67
CA THR A 123 5.67 10.20 -0.19
C THR A 123 4.61 9.99 -1.28
N THR A 124 3.34 9.96 -0.89
CA THR A 124 2.20 9.91 -1.82
C THR A 124 2.30 10.98 -2.90
N ASP A 125 2.58 12.23 -2.52
CA ASP A 125 2.70 13.34 -3.48
C ASP A 125 3.88 13.14 -4.43
N GLY A 126 5.02 12.65 -3.93
CA GLY A 126 6.18 12.31 -4.75
C GLY A 126 5.88 11.18 -5.74
N GLY A 127 5.19 10.14 -5.29
CA GLY A 127 4.78 9.01 -6.13
C GLY A 127 3.76 9.39 -7.20
N VAL A 128 2.78 10.24 -6.88
CA VAL A 128 1.83 10.79 -7.86
C VAL A 128 2.56 11.64 -8.90
N GLN A 129 3.50 12.49 -8.48
CA GLN A 129 4.31 13.28 -9.41
C GLN A 129 5.19 12.41 -10.32
N GLU A 130 5.84 11.39 -9.77
CA GLU A 130 6.65 10.44 -10.54
C GLU A 130 5.79 9.67 -11.55
N LEU A 131 4.61 9.21 -11.13
CA LEU A 131 3.67 8.52 -12.01
C LEU A 131 3.17 9.46 -13.11
N ALA A 132 2.83 10.70 -12.77
CA ALA A 132 2.43 11.71 -13.73
C ALA A 132 3.55 12.01 -14.73
N GLN A 133 4.81 12.09 -14.27
CA GLN A 133 5.96 12.25 -15.17
C GLN A 133 6.14 11.05 -16.10
N LYS A 134 5.93 9.81 -15.64
CA LYS A 134 6.06 8.62 -16.49
C LYS A 134 4.91 8.46 -17.50
N LEU A 135 3.71 8.93 -17.16
CA LEU A 135 2.51 8.77 -17.99
C LEU A 135 2.24 9.97 -18.91
N ILE A 136 2.56 11.19 -18.46
CA ILE A 136 2.29 12.45 -19.15
C ILE A 136 3.59 13.06 -19.72
N GLY A 137 4.72 12.84 -19.03
CA GLY A 137 6.05 13.23 -19.50
C GLY A 137 6.64 12.21 -20.47
N LYS A 138 7.22 12.73 -21.56
CA LYS A 138 7.92 12.01 -22.62
C LYS A 138 8.76 10.82 -22.10
N SER A 139 8.62 9.67 -22.76
CA SER A 139 9.75 8.77 -22.98
C SER A 139 10.95 9.61 -23.43
N ALA A 140 11.99 9.66 -22.61
CA ALA A 140 13.30 10.11 -23.05
C ALA A 140 13.83 9.14 -24.11
#